data_AF-A0A8S8XQQ3-F1
#
_entry.id   AF-A0A8S8XQQ3-F1
#
_cell.length_a   1.000
_cell.length_b   1.000
_cell.length_c   1.000
_cell.angle_alpha   90.00
_cell.angle_beta   90.00
_cell.angle_gamma   90.00
#
_symmetry.space_group_name_H-M   'P 1'
#
loop_
_entity.id
_entity.type
_entity.pdbx_description
1 polymer ?
#
loop_
_entity_poly.entity_id
_entity_poly.type
_entity_poly.pdbx_seq_one_letter_code
_entity_poly.pdbx_strand_id
1 'polypeptide(L)'
;MQITSTPQHSSGYYVGDQFTCTASATDADGDALTYTYNWEVNGGLHSTGQNFDTTGLSSGDGIVCVVYANDGNGGSHYASSDTEILYTVHNINIQNMAFGESVVALTEKPLLGRCRWRWGP
;
A
#
# COMPACT_ATOMS: atom_id res chain seq x y z
N MET A 1 -13.31 3.00 -16.47
CA MET A 1 -12.60 1.79 -16.03
C MET A 1 -11.96 2.07 -14.67
N GLN A 2 -11.99 1.12 -13.75
CA GLN A 2 -11.34 1.19 -12.45
C GLN A 2 -10.25 0.13 -12.38
N ILE A 3 -9.09 0.47 -11.82
CA ILE A 3 -7.95 -0.44 -11.66
C ILE A 3 -7.46 -0.37 -10.22
N THR A 4 -7.13 -1.53 -9.67
CA THR A 4 -6.52 -1.64 -8.35
C THR A 4 -5.33 -2.59 -8.44
N SER A 5 -4.14 -2.08 -8.08
CA SER A 5 -2.96 -2.90 -7.77
C SER A 5 -2.97 -3.23 -6.28
N THR A 6 -2.79 -4.50 -5.93
CA THR A 6 -2.76 -4.95 -4.54
C THR A 6 -1.47 -5.75 -4.27
N PRO A 7 -0.58 -5.28 -3.38
CA PRO A 7 0.57 -6.05 -2.95
C PRO A 7 0.16 -7.20 -2.03
N GLN A 8 1.01 -8.22 -1.95
CA GLN A 8 0.85 -9.35 -1.03
C GLN A 8 0.80 -8.89 0.43
N HIS A 9 1.56 -7.86 0.79
CA HIS A 9 1.63 -7.34 2.15
C HIS A 9 0.93 -5.98 2.26
N SER A 10 0.04 -5.84 3.24
CA SER A 10 -0.68 -4.57 3.47
C SER A 10 0.17 -3.48 4.13
N SER A 11 1.36 -3.82 4.63
CA SER A 11 2.27 -2.89 5.31
C SER A 11 3.15 -2.07 4.36
N GLY A 12 3.16 -2.40 3.07
CA GLY A 12 3.94 -1.70 2.07
C GLY A 12 4.23 -2.53 0.83
N TYR A 13 5.10 -2.00 -0.01
CA TYR A 13 5.51 -2.58 -1.28
C TYR A 13 6.95 -3.07 -1.14
N TYR A 14 7.18 -4.37 -1.14
CA TYR A 14 8.52 -4.90 -0.92
C TYR A 14 9.09 -5.64 -2.13
N VAL A 15 10.41 -5.58 -2.26
CA VAL A 15 11.12 -6.41 -3.24
C VAL A 15 10.86 -7.89 -2.93
N GLY A 16 10.42 -8.64 -3.95
CA GLY A 16 10.04 -10.05 -3.83
C GLY A 16 8.57 -10.29 -3.45
N ASP A 17 7.77 -9.23 -3.30
CA ASP A 17 6.32 -9.36 -3.14
C ASP A 17 5.66 -9.79 -4.45
N GLN A 18 4.56 -10.52 -4.31
CA GLN A 18 3.58 -10.66 -5.38
C GLN A 18 2.59 -9.49 -5.38
N PHE A 19 2.28 -8.99 -6.56
CA PHE A 19 1.25 -8.00 -6.80
C PHE A 19 0.16 -8.63 -7.65
N THR A 20 -1.09 -8.27 -7.36
CA THR A 20 -2.24 -8.64 -8.19
C THR A 20 -2.91 -7.38 -8.68
N CYS A 21 -3.11 -7.30 -9.99
CA CYS A 21 -3.84 -6.21 -10.61
C CYS A 21 -5.24 -6.66 -10.96
N THR A 22 -6.23 -5.84 -10.62
CA THR A 22 -7.63 -6.11 -10.93
C THR A 22 -8.20 -4.92 -11.68
N ALA A 23 -9.09 -5.19 -12.62
CA ALA A 23 -9.77 -4.15 -13.38
C ALA A 23 -11.26 -4.43 -13.50
N SER A 24 -12.03 -3.35 -13.56
CA SER A 24 -13.45 -3.39 -13.92
C SER A 24 -13.80 -2.27 -14.88
N ALA A 25 -14.58 -2.60 -15.89
CA ALA A 25 -15.11 -1.69 -16.89
C ALA A 25 -16.53 -2.11 -17.27
N THR A 26 -17.24 -1.18 -17.88
CA THR A 26 -18.59 -1.37 -18.41
C THR A 26 -18.57 -0.98 -19.87
N ASP A 27 -19.29 -1.74 -20.67
CA ASP A 27 -19.54 -1.42 -22.06
C ASP A 27 -20.96 -0.85 -22.22
N ALA A 28 -21.14 0.09 -23.14
CA ALA A 28 -22.42 0.79 -23.34
C ALA A 28 -23.44 -0.06 -24.12
N ASP A 29 -22.94 -0.94 -24.99
CA ASP A 29 -23.74 -1.83 -25.83
C ASP A 29 -24.00 -3.19 -25.13
N GLY A 30 -23.29 -3.44 -24.02
CA GLY A 30 -23.44 -4.62 -23.18
C GLY A 30 -22.53 -5.76 -23.61
N ASP A 31 -21.50 -5.47 -24.40
CA ASP A 31 -20.56 -6.46 -24.90
C ASP A 31 -19.63 -6.99 -23.79
N ALA A 32 -19.20 -8.25 -23.94
CA ALA A 32 -18.29 -8.89 -23.00
C ALA A 32 -16.87 -8.33 -23.16
N LEU A 33 -16.29 -7.83 -22.07
CA LEU A 33 -14.96 -7.25 -22.08
C LEU A 33 -13.87 -8.29 -21.82
N THR A 34 -12.81 -8.24 -22.63
CA THR A 34 -11.57 -9.00 -22.42
C THR A 34 -10.49 -8.08 -21.87
N TYR A 35 -9.76 -8.52 -20.85
CA TYR A 35 -8.73 -7.73 -20.19
C TYR A 35 -7.32 -8.25 -20.48
N THR A 36 -6.40 -7.34 -20.81
CA THR A 36 -4.96 -7.60 -20.93
C THR A 36 -4.20 -6.75 -19.93
N TYR A 37 -3.27 -7.37 -19.19
CA TYR A 37 -2.54 -6.73 -18.09
C TYR A 37 -1.05 -6.62 -18.44
N ASN A 38 -0.51 -5.43 -18.28
CA ASN A 38 0.89 -5.09 -18.50
C ASN A 38 1.46 -4.49 -17.21
N TRP A 39 2.57 -5.03 -16.74
CA TRP A 39 3.33 -4.48 -15.62
C TRP A 39 4.53 -3.71 -16.14
N GLU A 40 4.61 -2.43 -15.80
CA GLU A 40 5.72 -1.57 -16.11
C GLU A 40 6.60 -1.37 -14.88
N VAL A 41 7.92 -1.41 -15.11
CA VAL A 41 8.95 -1.08 -14.11
C VAL A 41 9.69 0.14 -14.63
N ASN A 42 9.65 1.23 -13.87
CA ASN A 42 10.27 2.51 -14.23
C ASN A 42 9.86 3.03 -15.64
N GLY A 43 8.60 2.78 -16.02
CA GLY A 43 8.02 3.20 -17.31
C GLY A 43 8.36 2.30 -18.51
N GLY A 44 9.04 1.17 -18.28
CA GLY A 44 9.28 0.15 -19.31
C GLY A 44 8.45 -1.11 -19.05
N LEU A 45 7.86 -1.70 -20.11
CA LEU A 45 7.17 -2.98 -20.00
C LEU A 45 8.12 -4.07 -19.47
N HIS A 46 7.70 -4.73 -18.40
CA HIS A 46 8.50 -5.76 -17.72
C HIS A 46 7.83 -7.13 -17.75
N SER A 47 6.52 -7.19 -17.49
CA SER A 47 5.77 -8.46 -17.50
C SER A 47 4.34 -8.27 -17.99
N THR A 48 3.66 -9.38 -18.28
CA THR A 48 2.23 -9.41 -18.62
C THR A 48 1.51 -10.44 -17.76
N GLY A 49 0.20 -10.25 -17.59
CA GLY A 49 -0.64 -11.11 -16.77
C GLY A 49 -1.10 -10.44 -15.49
N GLN A 50 -2.12 -11.04 -14.86
CA GLN A 50 -2.81 -10.43 -13.73
C GLN A 50 -1.93 -10.31 -12.48
N ASN A 51 -1.02 -11.27 -12.28
CA ASN A 51 -0.12 -11.32 -11.14
C ASN A 51 1.30 -10.97 -11.57
N PHE A 52 2.04 -10.34 -10.68
CA PHE A 52 3.42 -9.94 -10.91
C PHE A 52 4.29 -10.26 -9.71
N ASP A 53 5.40 -10.95 -9.96
CA ASP A 53 6.41 -11.24 -8.96
C ASP A 53 7.55 -10.22 -9.11
N THR A 54 7.82 -9.47 -8.05
CA THR A 54 8.88 -8.45 -8.02
C THR A 54 10.25 -9.01 -7.66
N THR A 55 10.39 -10.34 -7.57
CA THR A 55 11.68 -11.01 -7.36
C THR A 55 12.68 -10.60 -8.44
N GLY A 56 13.84 -10.12 -8.00
CA GLY A 56 14.92 -9.64 -8.89
C GLY A 56 14.87 -8.15 -9.20
N LEU A 57 13.83 -7.44 -8.78
CA LEU A 57 13.80 -5.97 -8.79
C LEU A 57 14.59 -5.38 -7.61
N SER A 58 14.80 -4.07 -7.66
CA SER A 58 15.55 -3.32 -6.66
C SER A 58 14.65 -2.38 -5.86
N SER A 59 15.07 -2.06 -4.64
CA SER A 59 14.45 -0.97 -3.88
C SER A 59 14.54 0.34 -4.66
N GLY A 60 13.44 1.09 -4.71
CA GLY A 60 13.32 2.31 -5.50
C GLY A 60 12.73 2.11 -6.89
N ASP A 61 12.58 0.87 -7.37
CA ASP A 61 11.86 0.61 -8.62
C ASP A 61 10.38 0.96 -8.47
N GLY A 62 9.86 1.69 -9.45
CA GLY A 62 8.45 2.07 -9.53
C GLY A 62 7.65 1.09 -10.36
N ILE A 63 6.60 0.52 -9.77
CA ILE A 63 5.72 -0.46 -10.38
C ILE A 63 4.41 0.22 -10.79
N VAL A 64 3.97 -0.04 -12.02
CA VAL A 64 2.67 0.41 -12.53
C VAL A 64 2.00 -0.76 -13.24
N CYS A 65 0.73 -1.01 -12.93
CA CYS A 65 -0.12 -1.90 -13.73
C CYS A 65 -0.91 -1.10 -14.75
N VAL A 66 -0.79 -1.44 -16.03
CA VAL A 66 -1.60 -0.92 -17.13
C VAL A 66 -2.52 -2.02 -17.61
N VAL A 67 -3.82 -1.75 -17.68
CA VAL A 67 -4.81 -2.74 -18.14
C VAL A 67 -5.57 -2.21 -19.34
N TYR A 68 -5.71 -3.05 -20.35
CA TYR A 68 -6.49 -2.80 -21.56
C TYR A 68 -7.78 -3.62 -21.50
N ALA A 69 -8.92 -2.97 -21.68
CA ALA A 69 -10.22 -3.61 -21.89
C ALA A 69 -10.59 -3.52 -23.38
N ASN A 70 -10.98 -4.64 -23.98
CA ASN A 70 -11.40 -4.73 -25.37
C ASN A 70 -12.79 -5.38 -25.46
N ASP A 71 -13.65 -4.83 -26.30
CA ASP A 71 -15.04 -5.29 -26.50
C ASP A 71 -15.20 -6.35 -27.61
N GLY A 72 -14.12 -6.70 -28.32
CA GLY A 72 -14.15 -7.62 -29.46
C GLY A 72 -14.68 -7.01 -30.77
N ASN A 73 -15.20 -5.78 -30.73
CA ASN A 73 -15.88 -5.09 -31.82
C ASN A 73 -15.10 -3.86 -32.33
N GLY A 74 -13.87 -3.70 -31.86
CA GLY A 74 -12.94 -2.64 -32.24
C GLY A 74 -12.86 -1.50 -31.23
N GLY A 75 -13.69 -1.50 -30.19
CA GLY A 75 -13.55 -0.62 -29.04
C GLY A 75 -12.48 -1.13 -28.08
N SER A 76 -11.65 -0.21 -27.61
CA SER A 76 -10.72 -0.49 -26.54
C SER A 76 -10.52 0.73 -25.66
N HIS A 77 -10.26 0.47 -24.38
CA HIS A 77 -9.90 1.50 -23.41
C HIS A 77 -8.80 0.96 -22.52
N TYR A 78 -7.95 1.83 -22.01
CA TYR A 78 -6.92 1.45 -21.05
C TYR A 78 -6.92 2.41 -19.88
N ALA A 79 -6.45 1.93 -18.74
CA ALA A 79 -6.14 2.73 -17.58
C ALA A 79 -4.88 2.18 -16.90
N SER A 80 -4.32 2.95 -15.97
CA SER A 80 -3.17 2.56 -15.16
C SER A 80 -3.47 2.69 -13.67
N SER A 81 -2.79 1.91 -12.84
CA SER A 81 -2.69 2.15 -11.41
C SER A 81 -1.80 3.37 -11.11
N ASP A 82 -1.77 3.77 -9.85
CA ASP A 82 -0.72 4.65 -9.33
C ASP A 82 0.65 3.95 -9.37
N THR A 83 1.72 4.74 -9.28
CA THR A 83 3.10 4.24 -9.18
C THR A 83 3.41 3.80 -7.75
N GLU A 84 3.77 2.53 -7.59
CA GLU A 84 4.11 1.91 -6.31
C GLU A 84 5.63 1.71 -6.22
N ILE A 85 6.29 2.35 -5.26
CA ILE A 85 7.76 2.27 -5.11
C ILE A 85 8.13 1.10 -4.19
N LEU A 86 9.02 0.22 -4.65
CA LEU A 86 9.49 -0.92 -3.87
C LEU A 86 10.49 -0.53 -2.77
N TYR A 87 10.41 -1.24 -1.65
CA TYR A 87 11.33 -1.11 -0.52
C TYR A 87 11.96 -2.46 -0.16
N THR A 88 13.14 -2.45 0.43
CA THR A 88 13.74 -3.66 1.00
C THR A 88 13.13 -3.91 2.39
N VAL A 89 12.77 -5.16 2.68
CA VAL A 89 12.40 -5.55 4.05
C VAL A 89 13.65 -5.57 4.91
N HIS A 90 13.69 -4.71 5.93
CA HIS A 90 14.71 -4.79 6.96
C HIS A 90 14.20 -5.65 8.12
N ASN A 91 14.78 -6.84 8.27
CA ASN A 91 14.55 -7.70 9.43
C ASN A 91 15.32 -7.13 10.64
N ILE A 92 14.81 -6.06 11.24
CA ILE A 92 15.42 -5.49 12.45
C ILE A 92 15.10 -6.42 13.62
N ASN A 93 16.12 -7.13 14.10
CA ASN A 93 16.00 -8.01 15.25
C ASN A 93 16.17 -7.22 16.55
N ILE A 94 15.08 -7.05 17.31
CA ILE A 94 15.03 -6.16 18.48
C ILE A 94 15.36 -6.87 19.80
N GLN A 95 16.08 -7.99 19.78
CA GLN A 95 16.27 -8.87 20.95
C GLN A 95 16.99 -8.21 22.13
N ASN A 96 17.56 -7.02 21.95
CA ASN A 96 18.39 -6.37 22.95
C ASN A 96 18.13 -4.86 23.11
N MET A 97 16.99 -4.34 22.64
CA MET A 97 16.59 -2.98 22.99
C MET A 97 16.10 -2.97 24.44
N ALA A 98 17.00 -2.56 25.34
CA ALA A 98 16.62 -2.23 26.70
C ALA A 98 15.72 -0.99 26.67
N PHE A 99 14.41 -1.20 26.78
CA PHE A 99 13.51 -0.12 27.17
C PHE A 99 13.76 0.13 28.66
N GLY A 100 14.60 1.11 28.98
CA GLY A 100 14.74 1.57 30.35
C GLY A 100 13.39 2.07 30.85
N GLU A 101 13.02 1.72 32.08
CA GLU A 101 11.84 2.28 32.73
C GLU A 101 11.98 3.81 32.76
N SER A 102 11.12 4.51 32.03
CA SER A 102 11.09 5.97 32.08
C SER A 102 10.28 6.37 33.31
N VAL A 103 10.95 6.54 34.45
CA VAL A 103 10.31 7.03 35.67
C VAL A 103 10.28 8.55 35.61
N VAL A 104 9.16 9.12 35.16
CA VAL A 104 8.88 10.55 35.31
C VAL A 104 8.51 10.79 36.78
N ALA A 105 9.48 11.20 37.58
CA ALA A 105 9.24 11.60 38.96
C ALA A 105 8.55 12.97 38.99
N LEU A 106 7.22 12.98 39.07
CA LEU A 106 6.49 14.18 39.49
C LEU A 106 6.78 14.39 40.97
N THR A 107 7.69 15.32 41.28
CA THR A 107 7.86 15.78 42.65
C THR A 107 6.65 16.64 42.99
N GLU A 108 5.60 16.04 43.53
CA GLU A 108 4.52 16.81 44.15
C GLU A 108 5.12 17.55 45.36
N LYS A 109 5.29 18.87 45.23
CA LYS A 109 5.50 19.73 46.39
C LYS A 109 4.29 19.52 47.32
N PRO A 110 4.49 19.22 48.62
CA PRO A 110 3.38 19.09 49.54
C PRO A 110 2.65 20.44 49.62
N LEU A 111 1.49 20.54 48.99
CA LEU A 111 0.56 21.62 49.24
C LEU A 111 -0.04 21.36 50.64
N LEU A 112 0.61 21.92 51.66
CA LEU A 112 -0.03 22.18 52.95
C LEU A 112 -1.14 23.20 52.73
N GLY A 113 -2.30 22.73 52.29
CA GLY A 113 -3.47 23.55 52.05
C GLY A 113 -4.68 22.65 51.94
N ARG A 114 -5.37 22.42 53.06
CA ARG A 114 -6.64 21.70 53.10
C ARG A 114 -7.59 22.35 52.09
N CYS A 115 -7.85 21.70 50.96
CA CYS A 115 -8.95 22.06 50.07
C CYS A 115 -10.25 21.77 50.79
N ARG A 116 -10.76 22.81 51.45
CA ARG A 116 -12.06 22.82 52.11
C ARG A 116 -13.10 23.13 51.04
N TRP A 117 -13.67 22.10 50.43
CA TRP A 117 -14.80 22.26 49.51
C TRP A 117 -16.00 22.77 50.29
N ARG A 118 -16.42 24.02 50.01
CA ARG A 118 -17.63 24.64 50.55
C ARG A 118 -18.67 24.61 49.45
N TRP A 119 -19.69 23.77 49.59
CA TRP A 119 -20.91 23.91 48.80
C TRP A 119 -21.72 25.06 49.41
N GLY A 120 -21.92 26.12 48.63
CA GLY A 120 -22.88 27.19 48.92
C GLY A 120 -24.27 26.82 48.40
N PRO A 121 -25.33 27.45 48.94
CA PRO A 121 -26.73 27.02 48.79
C PRO A 121 -27.24 27.03 47.35
#